data_AF-A0A962BR10-F1
#
_entry.id   AF-A0A962BR10-F1
#
_cell.length_a   1.000
_cell.length_b   1.000
_cell.length_c   1.000
_cell.angle_alpha   90.00
_cell.angle_beta   90.00
_cell.angle_gamma   90.00
#
_symmetry.space_group_name_H-M   'P 1'
#
loop_
_entity.id
_entity.type
_entity.pdbx_description
1 polymer ?
#
loop_
_entity_poly.entity_id
_entity_poly.type
_entity_poly.pdbx_seq_one_letter_code
_entity_poly.pdbx_strand_id
1 'polypeptide(L)'
;MVYNEDIAFAVIEHSKNYYEFYYELLDYITEYFPHTESGIQGDAYIWIKNNEHRVSVDTFGAMQFEIKSDSKNTLLQDVIETIQKKYPVRLYDTYL
;
A
#
# COMPACT_ATOMS: atom_id res chain seq x y z
N MET A 1 18.80 -12.51 -8.74
CA MET A 1 17.81 -11.92 -7.81
C MET A 1 16.50 -12.61 -8.10
N VAL A 2 16.02 -13.44 -7.17
CA VAL A 2 14.64 -13.91 -7.24
C VAL A 2 13.81 -12.71 -6.84
N TYR A 3 13.09 -12.09 -7.78
CA TYR A 3 12.04 -11.17 -7.42
C TYR A 3 10.96 -12.04 -6.78
N ASN A 4 10.87 -12.04 -5.45
CA ASN A 4 9.63 -12.46 -4.84
C ASN A 4 8.59 -11.43 -5.30
N GLU A 5 7.64 -11.89 -6.10
CA GLU A 5 6.54 -11.05 -6.56
C GLU A 5 5.74 -10.58 -5.33
N ASP A 6 5.49 -9.27 -5.23
CA ASP A 6 4.67 -8.74 -4.15
C ASP A 6 3.25 -9.33 -4.26
N ILE A 7 2.75 -9.93 -3.17
CA ILE A 7 1.42 -10.52 -3.09
C ILE A 7 0.47 -9.46 -2.57
N ALA A 8 -0.69 -9.29 -3.21
CA ALA A 8 -1.72 -8.39 -2.70
C ALA A 8 -2.47 -9.01 -1.52
N PHE A 9 -2.51 -8.28 -0.40
CA PHE A 9 -3.19 -8.70 0.84
C PHE A 9 -4.48 -7.93 1.09
N ALA A 10 -4.57 -6.70 0.58
CA ALA A 10 -5.74 -5.87 0.75
C ALA A 10 -5.90 -4.86 -0.39
N VAL A 11 -7.08 -4.29 -0.49
CA VAL A 11 -7.39 -3.18 -1.40
C VAL A 11 -8.07 -2.05 -0.65
N ILE A 12 -7.71 -0.82 -0.99
CA ILE A 12 -8.29 0.40 -0.43
C ILE A 12 -9.51 0.76 -1.28
N GLU A 13 -10.69 0.78 -0.68
CA GLU A 13 -11.91 1.12 -1.40
C GLU A 13 -12.07 2.64 -1.50
N HIS A 14 -12.09 3.15 -2.74
CA HIS A 14 -12.31 4.56 -3.02
C HIS A 14 -13.12 4.75 -4.30
N SER A 15 -13.88 5.85 -4.38
CA SER A 15 -14.64 6.24 -5.58
C SER A 15 -13.92 7.26 -6.46
N LYS A 16 -12.79 7.83 -5.97
CA LYS A 16 -12.00 8.83 -6.68
C LYS A 16 -11.15 8.20 -7.78
N ASN A 17 -10.74 9.01 -8.76
CA ASN A 17 -9.67 8.62 -9.67
C ASN A 17 -8.36 8.44 -8.87
N TYR A 18 -7.56 7.40 -9.19
CA TYR A 18 -6.36 7.09 -8.42
C TYR A 18 -5.30 8.21 -8.47
N TYR A 19 -5.22 9.01 -9.53
CA TYR A 19 -4.31 10.16 -9.59
C TYR A 19 -4.63 11.21 -8.53
N GLU A 20 -5.92 11.48 -8.29
CA GLU A 20 -6.37 12.44 -7.28
C GLU A 20 -6.24 11.85 -5.87
N PHE A 21 -6.59 10.58 -5.73
CA PHE A 21 -6.51 9.88 -4.44
C PHE A 21 -5.08 9.66 -3.97
N TYR A 22 -4.13 9.49 -4.90
CA TYR A 22 -2.72 9.29 -4.63
C TYR A 22 -2.14 10.34 -3.66
N TYR A 23 -2.36 11.62 -3.92
CA TYR A 23 -1.77 12.68 -3.10
C TYR A 23 -2.34 12.67 -1.68
N GLU A 24 -3.65 12.49 -1.54
CA GLU A 24 -4.30 12.38 -0.24
C GLU A 24 -3.82 11.15 0.55
N LEU A 25 -3.60 10.03 -0.15
CA LEU A 25 -3.10 8.79 0.44
C LEU A 25 -1.63 8.93 0.84
N LEU A 26 -0.80 9.55 0.00
CA LEU A 26 0.62 9.80 0.28
C LEU A 26 0.80 10.72 1.48
N ASP A 27 0.07 11.82 1.54
CA ASP A 27 0.10 12.75 2.68
C ASP A 27 -0.25 12.02 3.98
N TYR A 28 -1.29 11.17 3.94
CA TYR A 28 -1.67 10.39 5.11
C TYR A 28 -0.62 9.35 5.50
N ILE A 29 -0.08 8.59 4.54
CA ILE A 29 0.94 7.57 4.82
C ILE A 29 2.21 8.19 5.39
N THR A 30 2.67 9.31 4.82
CA THR A 30 3.93 9.97 5.24
C THR A 30 3.86 10.57 6.64
N GLU A 31 2.67 10.83 7.17
CA GLU A 31 2.47 11.24 8.58
C GLU A 31 2.87 10.13 9.57
N TYR A 32 2.70 8.86 9.20
CA TYR A 32 2.97 7.70 10.07
C TYR A 32 4.25 6.95 9.69
N PHE A 33 4.64 7.01 8.42
CA PHE A 33 5.75 6.22 7.87
C PHE A 33 6.81 7.14 7.24
N PRO A 34 7.88 7.49 7.99
CA PRO A 34 8.88 8.46 7.53
C PRO A 34 9.76 7.94 6.40
N HIS A 35 9.86 6.62 6.22
CA HIS A 35 10.64 5.97 5.17
C HIS A 35 9.74 5.54 4.02
N THR A 36 9.27 6.54 3.28
CA THR A 36 8.38 6.38 2.14
C THR A 36 9.03 6.88 0.85
N GLU A 37 8.98 6.06 -0.20
CA GLU A 37 9.30 6.43 -1.58
C GLU A 37 8.01 6.39 -2.41
N SER A 38 7.83 7.28 -3.38
CA SER A 38 6.57 7.32 -4.12
C SER A 38 6.73 7.94 -5.51
N GLY A 39 5.77 7.67 -6.39
CA GLY A 39 5.72 8.31 -7.69
C GLY A 39 4.49 7.93 -8.51
N ILE A 40 4.33 8.65 -9.63
CA ILE A 40 3.32 8.39 -10.66
C ILE A 40 4.05 8.27 -12.00
N GLN A 41 3.93 7.11 -12.66
CA GLN A 41 4.42 6.89 -14.02
C GLN A 41 3.52 5.89 -14.75
N GLY A 42 2.38 6.38 -15.27
CA GLY A 42 1.31 5.53 -15.77
C GLY A 42 0.47 4.99 -14.60
N ASP A 43 1.08 4.26 -13.70
CA ASP A 43 0.51 3.81 -12.42
C ASP A 43 1.06 4.64 -11.25
N ALA A 44 0.37 4.57 -10.11
CA ALA A 44 0.80 5.20 -8.87
C ALA A 44 1.39 4.16 -7.91
N TYR A 45 2.46 4.53 -7.21
CA TYR A 45 3.05 3.69 -6.18
C TYR A 45 3.51 4.49 -4.96
N ILE A 46 3.39 3.85 -3.80
CA ILE A 46 3.93 4.31 -2.53
C ILE A 46 4.62 3.10 -1.89
N TRP A 47 5.92 3.16 -1.69
CA TRP A 47 6.72 2.12 -1.05
C TRP A 47 7.09 2.55 0.35
N ILE A 48 6.62 1.76 1.32
CA ILE A 48 6.90 1.94 2.75
C ILE A 48 7.95 0.91 3.13
N LYS A 49 9.07 1.36 3.70
CA LYS A 49 10.22 0.50 3.98
C LYS A 49 10.61 0.55 5.44
N ASN A 50 11.06 -0.59 5.95
CA ASN A 50 11.91 -0.66 7.13
C ASN A 50 13.20 -1.41 6.78
N ASN A 51 14.04 -1.74 7.76
CA ASN A 51 15.34 -2.37 7.52
C ASN A 51 15.26 -3.76 6.84
N GLU A 52 14.12 -4.44 6.93
CA GLU A 52 13.97 -5.85 6.54
C GLU A 52 12.86 -6.07 5.50
N HIS A 53 11.86 -5.20 5.46
CA HIS A 53 10.63 -5.39 4.71
C HIS A 53 10.24 -4.15 3.90
N ARG A 54 9.48 -4.40 2.84
CA ARG A 54 8.81 -3.40 2.04
C ARG A 54 7.32 -3.74 1.95
N VAL A 55 6.50 -2.71 2.08
CA VAL A 55 5.08 -2.75 1.74
C VAL A 55 4.86 -1.81 0.57
N SER A 56 4.26 -2.32 -0.50
CA SER A 56 3.88 -1.55 -1.68
C SER A 56 2.40 -1.20 -1.57
N VAL A 57 2.07 0.07 -1.75
CA VAL A 57 0.70 0.56 -1.92
C VAL A 57 0.61 1.13 -3.32
N ASP A 58 0.07 0.36 -4.27
CA ASP A 58 0.17 0.69 -5.70
C ASP A 58 -1.06 0.27 -6.50
N THR A 59 -1.14 0.80 -7.72
CA THR A 59 -2.16 0.46 -8.71
C THR A 59 -1.63 -0.50 -9.79
N PHE A 60 -0.47 -1.15 -9.60
CA PHE A 60 0.09 -2.00 -10.64
C PHE A 60 -0.82 -3.21 -10.91
N GLY A 61 -1.37 -3.26 -12.12
CA GLY A 61 -2.30 -4.31 -12.54
C GLY A 61 -3.75 -4.13 -12.04
N ALA A 62 -4.09 -3.00 -11.40
CA ALA A 62 -5.41 -2.71 -10.88
C ALA A 62 -5.78 -1.21 -11.01
N MET A 63 -7.07 -0.87 -11.06
CA MET A 63 -7.49 0.55 -11.03
C MET A 63 -7.64 1.11 -9.60
N GLN A 64 -7.36 0.28 -8.60
CA GLN A 64 -7.46 0.61 -7.18
C GLN A 64 -6.10 0.39 -6.50
N PHE A 65 -5.86 1.11 -5.42
CA PHE A 65 -4.67 0.90 -4.60
C PHE A 65 -4.77 -0.41 -3.83
N GLU A 66 -3.85 -1.32 -4.13
CA GLU A 66 -3.64 -2.56 -3.42
C GLU A 66 -2.47 -2.42 -2.44
N ILE A 67 -2.57 -3.10 -1.31
CA ILE A 67 -1.51 -3.19 -0.31
C ILE A 67 -0.84 -4.55 -0.48
N LYS A 68 0.43 -4.55 -0.84
CA LYS A 68 1.20 -5.73 -1.22
C LYS A 68 2.49 -5.87 -0.42
N SER A 69 2.95 -7.10 -0.22
CA SER A 69 4.25 -7.39 0.39
C SER A 69 4.75 -8.76 -0.06
N ASP A 70 6.02 -9.06 0.19
CA ASP A 70 6.63 -10.36 -0.14
C ASP A 70 6.17 -11.49 0.81
N SER A 71 5.63 -11.10 1.96
CA SER A 71 5.30 -11.99 3.07
C SER A 71 4.36 -11.29 4.05
N LYS A 72 3.72 -12.06 4.94
CA LYS A 72 3.06 -11.50 6.13
C LYS A 72 4.14 -11.08 7.13
N ASN A 73 4.18 -9.81 7.49
CA ASN A 73 5.14 -9.24 8.43
C ASN A 73 4.50 -8.08 9.21
N THR A 74 5.18 -7.61 10.26
CA THR A 74 4.66 -6.55 11.12
C THR A 74 4.45 -5.22 10.39
N LEU A 75 5.31 -4.89 9.42
CA LEU A 75 5.16 -3.67 8.64
C LEU A 75 3.87 -3.71 7.79
N LEU A 76 3.57 -4.85 7.16
CA LEU A 76 2.32 -5.05 6.43
C LEU A 76 1.11 -4.82 7.33
N GLN A 77 1.12 -5.42 8.52
CA GLN A 77 0.04 -5.25 9.50
C GLN A 77 -0.11 -3.78 9.92
N ASP A 78 0.99 -3.12 10.29
CA ASP A 78 1.00 -1.71 10.71
C ASP A 78 0.45 -0.78 9.61
N VAL A 79 0.81 -1.02 8.35
CA VAL A 79 0.33 -0.25 7.19
C VAL A 79 -1.17 -0.46 7.00
N ILE A 80 -1.64 -1.70 7.02
CA ILE A 80 -3.07 -2.02 6.86
C ILE A 80 -3.89 -1.38 7.98
N GLU A 81 -3.49 -1.58 9.24
CA GLU A 81 -4.18 -1.03 10.41
C GLU A 81 -4.18 0.51 10.39
N THR A 82 -3.10 1.12 9.93
CA THR A 82 -3.01 2.58 9.81
C THR A 82 -3.94 3.11 8.73
N ILE A 83 -3.95 2.51 7.54
CA ILE A 83 -4.83 2.93 6.44
C ILE A 83 -6.31 2.72 6.82
N GLN A 84 -6.63 1.62 7.53
CA GLN A 84 -7.97 1.33 8.04
C GLN A 84 -8.54 2.38 8.98
N LYS A 85 -7.70 3.18 9.65
CA LYS A 85 -8.17 4.27 10.53
C LYS A 85 -8.85 5.40 9.75
N LYS A 86 -8.53 5.57 8.46
CA LYS A 86 -9.05 6.67 7.62
C LYS A 86 -9.88 6.19 6.43
N TYR A 87 -9.56 5.04 5.85
CA TYR A 87 -10.20 4.55 4.63
C TYR A 87 -10.76 3.15 4.81
N PRO A 88 -11.84 2.78 4.11
CA PRO A 88 -12.28 1.40 4.06
C PRO A 88 -11.23 0.55 3.33
N VAL A 89 -10.81 -0.55 3.97
CA VAL A 89 -9.85 -1.50 3.41
C VAL A 89 -10.47 -2.89 3.44
N ARG A 90 -10.54 -3.52 2.27
CA ARG A 90 -11.01 -4.90 2.12
C ARG A 90 -9.81 -5.83 2.04
N LEU A 91 -9.76 -6.79 2.97
CA LEU A 91 -8.72 -7.82 3.01
C LEU A 91 -9.05 -8.94 2.00
N TYR A 92 -8.01 -9.45 1.33
CA TYR A 92 -8.13 -10.62 0.45
C TYR A 92 -8.01 -11.95 1.21
N ASP A 93 -7.25 -11.96 2.31
CA ASP A 93 -7.14 -13.09 3.24
C ASP A 93 -7.48 -12.63 4.67
N THR A 94 -8.22 -13.45 5.43
CA THR A 94 -8.77 -13.09 6.75
C THR A 94 -7.78 -13.33 7.90
N TYR A 95 -6.64 -13.97 7.64
CA TYR A 95 -5.61 -14.22 8.65
C TYR A 95 -4.39 -13.32 8.39
N LEU A 96 -4.43 -12.07 8.86
CA LEU A 96 -3.24 -11.23 8.97
C LEU A 96 -2.68 -11.31 10.39
#